data_AF-A0AAQ4EZC1-F1
#
_entry.id   AF-A0AAQ4EZC1-F1
#
_cell.length_a   1.000
_cell.length_b   1.000
_cell.length_c   1.000
_cell.angle_alpha   90.00
_cell.angle_beta   90.00
_cell.angle_gamma   90.00
#
_symmetry.space_group_name_H-M   'P 1'
#
loop_
_entity.id
_entity.type
_entity.pdbx_description
1 polymer ?
#
loop_
_entity_poly.entity_id
_entity_poly.type
_entity_poly.pdbx_seq_one_letter_code
_entity_poly.pdbx_strand_id
1 'polypeptide(L)'
;MKIVLLGRYWSCVRQAPRKASRLSKPPLPPAVRTFAAMSGEAARVDAVAGRSYVFRRGASGATVGVLNKLLNSLRGDGEAQQTVSHRPEGTQIDIGMDSSVVPLGDSGYSLVQTIDYFYPSVEDPYQAGKIACANVLSDLYALGVTRCDNMLMVMAVSTKLTEKQRDIVVPLLIKGIKDLAEQAGTKVTGGQTVLNPWPMIGGVASSVCKESEIISPDNAQPGDVLVLTKPLGTQVAVNAHQWLEKPERRAQLDKAGISEEDVRRVYFRAMDCMARLNLTGARLMHKHSCHGATDVTGFGLLGHAQNLVQVQQRSVGFVIHTLPIIAKVPALLAATGTSFKLMQGYSAETSGEPLTDNQSNFFFLYCRIPFSCL
;
A
#
# COMPACT_ATOMS: atom_id res chain seq x y z
N MET A 1 3.61 23.86 -10.57
CA MET A 1 3.15 22.60 -11.18
C MET A 1 2.15 21.88 -10.26
N LYS A 2 0.85 22.00 -10.54
CA LYS A 2 -0.20 21.51 -9.63
C LYS A 2 -0.24 19.98 -9.60
N ILE A 3 -0.35 19.40 -8.41
CA ILE A 3 -0.76 17.99 -8.28
C ILE A 3 -2.26 17.95 -8.53
N VAL A 4 -2.68 17.12 -9.49
CA VAL A 4 -4.11 16.94 -9.77
C VAL A 4 -4.55 15.59 -9.24
N LEU A 5 -5.53 15.63 -8.35
CA LEU A 5 -6.19 14.43 -7.87
C LEU A 5 -7.22 14.00 -8.93
N LEU A 6 -7.10 12.78 -9.47
CA LEU A 6 -8.16 12.16 -10.27
C LEU A 6 -9.31 11.77 -9.33
N GLY A 7 -10.08 12.77 -8.90
CA GLY A 7 -11.22 12.62 -7.99
C GLY A 7 -12.58 13.00 -8.59
N ARG A 8 -12.65 13.32 -9.89
CA ARG A 8 -13.88 13.76 -10.56
C ARG A 8 -14.21 12.97 -11.83
N TYR A 9 -14.37 11.66 -11.67
CA TYR A 9 -15.41 10.96 -12.42
C TYR A 9 -16.28 10.33 -11.34
N TRP A 10 -17.49 10.86 -11.15
CA TRP A 10 -18.69 10.20 -10.58
C TRP A 10 -19.73 11.29 -10.32
N SER A 11 -20.44 11.68 -11.38
CA SER A 11 -21.77 12.28 -11.29
C SER A 11 -22.50 12.03 -12.61
N CYS A 12 -23.17 10.89 -12.71
CA CYS A 12 -24.27 10.72 -13.66
C CYS A 12 -25.22 9.62 -13.18
N VAL A 13 -26.02 9.95 -12.17
CA VAL A 13 -27.38 9.38 -12.05
C VAL A 13 -28.30 10.58 -12.10
N ARG A 14 -28.92 10.78 -13.26
CA ARG A 14 -29.91 11.83 -13.51
C ARG A 14 -31.04 11.72 -12.47
N GLN A 15 -31.32 12.83 -11.80
CA GLN A 15 -32.54 13.01 -11.01
C GLN A 15 -33.75 13.03 -11.95
N ALA A 16 -34.73 12.18 -11.68
CA ALA A 16 -36.11 12.34 -12.14
C ALA A 16 -37.01 12.58 -10.90
N PRO A 17 -38.10 13.35 -11.02
CA PRO A 17 -38.72 14.04 -9.90
C PRO A 17 -39.54 13.12 -8.99
N ARG A 18 -39.45 13.37 -7.68
CA ARG A 18 -40.22 12.70 -6.63
C ARG A 18 -41.70 13.09 -6.71
N LYS A 19 -42.59 12.11 -6.93
CA LYS A 19 -43.97 12.14 -6.42
C LYS A 19 -44.07 11.24 -5.21
N ALA A 20 -44.59 11.78 -4.11
CA ALA A 20 -44.82 11.07 -2.86
C ALA A 20 -46.09 10.22 -2.95
N SER A 21 -45.97 8.92 -2.67
CA SER A 21 -47.10 8.06 -2.29
C SER A 21 -46.66 7.10 -1.19
N ARG A 22 -47.36 7.15 -0.05
CA ARG A 22 -47.18 6.22 1.07
C ARG A 22 -47.51 4.80 0.62
N LEU A 23 -46.54 3.89 0.65
CA LEU A 23 -46.75 2.45 0.52
C LEU A 23 -45.94 1.74 1.61
N SER A 24 -46.63 0.89 2.38
CA SER A 24 -46.11 0.04 3.44
C SER A 24 -45.00 -0.90 2.94
N LYS A 25 -43.92 -1.05 3.72
CA LYS A 25 -42.81 -1.98 3.42
C LYS A 25 -43.31 -3.44 3.42
N PRO A 26 -42.98 -4.27 2.41
CA PRO A 26 -43.22 -5.71 2.48
C PRO A 26 -42.22 -6.37 3.45
N PRO A 27 -42.57 -7.53 4.06
CA PRO A 27 -41.69 -8.22 4.99
C PRO A 27 -40.47 -8.81 4.29
N LEU A 28 -39.31 -8.77 4.95
CA LEU A 28 -38.07 -9.37 4.49
C LEU A 28 -38.17 -10.91 4.44
N PRO A 29 -37.52 -11.57 3.47
CA PRO A 29 -37.56 -13.02 3.31
C PRO A 29 -36.88 -13.77 4.49
N PRO A 30 -37.24 -15.05 4.72
CA PRO A 30 -36.95 -15.78 5.96
C PRO A 30 -35.46 -15.96 6.32
N ALA A 31 -34.55 -15.78 5.37
CA ALA A 31 -33.10 -15.94 5.58
C ALA A 31 -32.43 -14.79 6.36
N VAL A 32 -33.14 -13.70 6.66
CA VAL A 32 -32.61 -12.55 7.42
C VAL A 32 -33.07 -12.56 8.90
N ARG A 33 -33.97 -13.47 9.28
CA ARG A 33 -34.48 -13.55 10.67
C ARG A 33 -33.66 -14.45 11.60
N THR A 34 -32.74 -15.26 11.08
CA THR A 34 -31.94 -16.18 11.91
C THR A 34 -30.61 -15.60 12.39
N PHE A 35 -30.20 -14.40 11.94
CA PHE A 35 -28.99 -13.74 12.45
C PHE A 35 -29.24 -12.81 13.64
N ALA A 36 -30.49 -12.44 13.90
CA ALA A 36 -30.87 -11.56 15.03
C ALA A 36 -31.29 -12.32 16.30
N ALA A 37 -31.44 -13.65 16.22
CA ALA A 37 -31.84 -14.51 17.35
C ALA A 37 -30.72 -15.44 17.84
N MET A 38 -29.58 -15.52 17.14
CA MET A 38 -28.38 -16.25 17.59
C MET A 38 -27.30 -15.32 18.17
N SER A 39 -27.55 -14.02 18.20
CA SER A 39 -26.68 -13.01 18.83
C SER A 39 -26.80 -12.94 20.35
N GLY A 40 -27.48 -13.91 20.98
CA GLY A 40 -27.72 -13.96 22.42
C GLY A 40 -26.66 -14.71 23.24
N GLU A 41 -25.98 -15.73 22.69
CA GLU A 41 -25.20 -16.64 23.55
C GLU A 41 -24.01 -17.37 22.90
N ALA A 42 -23.62 -17.06 21.65
CA ALA A 42 -22.47 -17.69 20.99
C ALA A 42 -21.63 -16.72 20.14
N ALA A 43 -21.25 -15.57 20.70
CA ALA A 43 -20.17 -14.72 20.17
C ALA A 43 -19.50 -13.85 21.26
N ARG A 44 -19.57 -14.29 22.52
CA ARG A 44 -18.64 -13.84 23.56
C ARG A 44 -17.57 -14.91 23.68
N VAL A 45 -16.56 -14.82 22.81
CA VAL A 45 -15.23 -15.23 23.26
C VAL A 45 -14.90 -14.21 24.31
N ASP A 46 -14.97 -14.61 25.58
CA ASP A 46 -14.74 -13.73 26.72
C ASP A 46 -13.50 -12.88 26.45
N ALA A 47 -13.73 -11.58 26.41
CA ALA A 47 -12.72 -10.55 26.53
C ALA A 47 -12.12 -10.63 27.94
N VAL A 48 -11.38 -11.71 28.22
CA VAL A 48 -10.63 -11.88 29.45
C VAL A 48 -9.44 -10.94 29.38
N ALA A 49 -9.56 -9.85 30.14
CA ALA A 49 -8.56 -8.82 30.41
C ALA A 49 -8.16 -7.96 29.20
N GLY A 50 -8.65 -6.71 29.21
CA GLY A 50 -8.28 -5.63 28.29
C GLY A 50 -6.77 -5.35 28.26
N ARG A 51 -6.05 -6.10 27.42
CA ARG A 51 -4.69 -5.82 26.98
C ARG A 51 -4.64 -6.02 25.48
N SER A 52 -4.45 -4.91 24.78
CA SER A 52 -3.96 -4.81 23.41
C SER A 52 -2.90 -5.88 23.17
N TYR A 53 -3.16 -6.82 22.26
CA TYR A 53 -2.25 -7.94 22.07
C TYR A 53 -0.91 -7.46 21.47
N VAL A 54 0.13 -7.56 22.31
CA VAL A 54 1.43 -8.21 22.02
C VAL A 54 2.27 -7.62 20.86
N PHE A 55 2.34 -6.30 20.75
CA PHE A 55 3.40 -5.66 19.95
C PHE A 55 4.21 -4.68 20.80
N ARG A 56 5.10 -5.20 21.65
CA ARG A 56 6.26 -4.41 22.11
C ARG A 56 7.24 -4.38 20.94
N ARG A 57 7.17 -3.29 20.18
CA ARG A 57 7.95 -3.09 18.97
C ARG A 57 9.29 -2.44 19.39
N GLY A 58 10.37 -3.01 18.89
CA GLY A 58 11.74 -2.57 18.98
C GLY A 58 12.28 -2.10 17.61
N ALA A 59 13.31 -1.31 17.71
CA ALA A 59 13.92 -0.51 16.68
C ALA A 59 14.86 -1.30 15.73
N SER A 60 14.48 -1.64 14.49
CA SER A 60 15.46 -2.04 13.45
C SER A 60 14.96 -1.86 12.00
N GLY A 61 15.29 -0.73 11.38
CA GLY A 61 15.01 -0.42 9.97
C GLY A 61 16.18 0.32 9.35
N ALA A 62 16.58 -0.09 8.16
CA ALA A 62 17.66 0.56 7.42
C ALA A 62 17.08 1.73 6.60
N THR A 63 17.51 2.95 6.89
CA THR A 63 17.24 4.12 6.03
C THR A 63 17.76 3.89 4.60
N VAL A 64 17.16 4.52 3.58
CA VAL A 64 17.61 4.48 2.16
C VAL A 64 19.13 4.63 2.00
N GLY A 65 19.74 5.54 2.74
CA GLY A 65 21.19 5.79 2.69
C GLY A 65 22.05 4.64 3.24
N VAL A 66 21.53 3.84 4.17
CA VAL A 66 22.19 2.62 4.67
C VAL A 66 21.94 1.47 3.69
N LEU A 67 20.72 1.34 3.17
CA LEU A 67 20.36 0.32 2.18
C LEU A 67 21.23 0.45 0.92
N ASN A 68 21.30 1.64 0.31
CA ASN A 68 22.13 1.88 -0.88
C ASN A 68 23.61 1.58 -0.61
N LYS A 69 24.14 1.92 0.57
CA LYS A 69 25.53 1.62 0.93
C LYS A 69 25.78 0.11 1.04
N LEU A 70 24.86 -0.65 1.62
CA LEU A 70 24.99 -2.11 1.74
C LEU A 70 24.87 -2.81 0.38
N LEU A 71 23.97 -2.32 -0.47
CA LEU A 71 23.69 -2.87 -1.80
C LEU A 71 24.79 -2.58 -2.83
N ASN A 72 25.68 -1.60 -2.58
CA ASN A 72 26.84 -1.36 -3.45
C ASN A 72 27.71 -2.62 -3.61
N SER A 73 27.79 -3.48 -2.59
CA SER A 73 28.50 -4.77 -2.69
C SER A 73 27.89 -5.74 -3.71
N LEU A 74 26.58 -5.66 -3.96
CA LEU A 74 25.86 -6.46 -4.94
C LEU A 74 25.90 -5.85 -6.35
N ARG A 75 26.15 -4.54 -6.45
CA ARG A 75 26.30 -3.82 -7.72
C ARG A 75 27.64 -4.11 -8.42
N GLY A 76 28.59 -4.73 -7.71
CA GLY A 76 29.91 -5.10 -8.21
C GLY A 76 30.83 -3.90 -8.44
N ASP A 77 32.13 -4.06 -8.19
CA ASP A 77 33.15 -3.12 -8.66
C ASP A 77 33.20 -3.20 -10.20
N GLY A 78 32.43 -2.34 -10.86
CA GLY A 78 32.27 -2.31 -12.32
C GLY A 78 33.48 -1.74 -13.09
N GLU A 79 34.69 -2.20 -12.77
CA GLU A 79 35.81 -2.28 -13.74
C GLU A 79 36.11 -3.75 -13.99
N ALA A 80 35.17 -4.46 -14.62
CA ALA A 80 35.42 -5.79 -15.17
C ALA A 80 35.11 -5.76 -16.67
N GLN A 81 36.19 -5.60 -17.42
CA GLN A 81 36.42 -5.99 -18.82
C GLN A 81 35.17 -6.18 -19.71
N GLN A 82 35.06 -5.28 -20.70
CA GLN A 82 34.33 -5.49 -21.95
C GLN A 82 34.72 -6.83 -22.59
N THR A 83 34.08 -7.92 -22.17
CA THR A 83 33.94 -9.12 -22.99
C THR A 83 32.58 -8.99 -23.65
N VAL A 84 32.60 -8.85 -24.98
CA VAL A 84 31.42 -8.77 -25.84
C VAL A 84 30.65 -10.08 -25.68
N SER A 85 29.72 -10.11 -24.73
CA SER A 85 28.70 -11.15 -24.63
C SER A 85 27.36 -10.44 -24.71
N HIS A 86 26.53 -10.88 -25.66
CA HIS A 86 25.20 -10.37 -25.97
C HIS A 86 24.47 -9.88 -24.71
N ARG A 87 24.35 -8.55 -24.54
CA ARG A 87 23.29 -8.03 -23.66
C ARG A 87 21.97 -8.34 -24.38
N PRO A 88 21.05 -9.09 -23.76
CA PRO A 88 19.76 -9.33 -24.39
C PRO A 88 19.06 -7.99 -24.66
N GLU A 89 18.45 -7.85 -25.84
CA GLU A 89 17.67 -6.67 -26.19
C GLU A 89 16.42 -6.60 -25.31
N GLY A 90 16.23 -5.50 -24.56
CA GLY A 90 15.04 -5.27 -23.73
C GLY A 90 15.28 -4.31 -22.57
N THR A 91 14.21 -3.82 -21.95
CA THR A 91 14.32 -3.04 -20.72
C THR A 91 14.85 -3.91 -19.59
N GLN A 92 15.97 -3.48 -19.00
CA GLN A 92 16.54 -4.05 -17.79
C GLN A 92 16.44 -3.02 -16.66
N ILE A 93 15.89 -3.44 -15.52
CA ILE A 93 15.81 -2.62 -14.31
C ILE A 93 16.45 -3.44 -13.18
N ASP A 94 17.58 -2.96 -12.68
CA ASP A 94 18.31 -3.57 -11.58
C ASP A 94 17.88 -3.01 -10.21
N ILE A 95 18.64 -3.34 -9.17
CA ILE A 95 18.44 -2.88 -7.79
C ILE A 95 18.32 -1.36 -7.71
N GLY A 96 17.22 -0.85 -7.15
CA GLY A 96 17.05 0.57 -6.83
C GLY A 96 15.67 1.13 -7.15
N MET A 97 14.85 0.38 -7.88
CA MET A 97 13.45 0.69 -8.18
C MET A 97 12.50 -0.33 -7.56
N ASP A 98 11.20 -0.11 -7.76
CA ASP A 98 10.12 -0.87 -7.11
C ASP A 98 10.12 -2.36 -7.52
N SER A 99 10.54 -2.70 -8.74
CA SER A 99 10.66 -4.08 -9.21
C SER A 99 11.91 -4.28 -10.05
N SER A 100 12.42 -5.51 -10.09
CA SER A 100 13.43 -5.90 -11.07
C SER A 100 12.78 -6.27 -12.40
N VAL A 101 13.46 -5.93 -13.49
CA VAL A 101 13.08 -6.35 -14.85
C VAL A 101 14.29 -7.01 -15.50
N VAL A 102 14.11 -8.28 -15.88
CA VAL A 102 15.18 -9.10 -16.46
C VAL A 102 14.72 -9.67 -17.80
N PRO A 103 15.34 -9.28 -18.93
CA PRO A 103 15.04 -9.87 -20.24
C PRO A 103 15.28 -11.38 -20.26
N LEU A 104 14.34 -12.13 -20.84
CA LEU A 104 14.40 -13.59 -20.95
C LEU A 104 15.05 -14.00 -22.27
N GLY A 105 16.37 -13.84 -22.36
CA GLY A 105 17.13 -14.07 -23.59
C GLY A 105 16.56 -13.25 -24.76
N ASP A 106 16.56 -13.84 -25.96
CA ASP A 106 16.05 -13.18 -27.18
C ASP A 106 14.55 -13.41 -27.42
N SER A 107 13.78 -13.76 -26.37
CA SER A 107 12.36 -14.13 -26.52
C SER A 107 11.41 -12.95 -26.78
N GLY A 108 11.88 -11.71 -26.56
CA GLY A 108 11.04 -10.51 -26.55
C GLY A 108 10.15 -10.37 -25.30
N TYR A 109 10.39 -11.19 -24.27
CA TYR A 109 9.73 -11.10 -22.96
C TYR A 109 10.75 -10.79 -21.87
N SER A 110 10.27 -10.15 -20.81
CA SER A 110 11.04 -9.87 -19.59
C SER A 110 10.30 -10.41 -18.37
N LEU A 111 11.05 -10.94 -17.40
CA LEU A 111 10.53 -11.24 -16.07
C LEU A 111 10.51 -9.95 -15.25
N VAL A 112 9.33 -9.59 -14.76
CA VAL A 112 9.12 -8.51 -13.80
C VAL A 112 8.79 -9.13 -12.45
N GLN A 113 9.57 -8.83 -11.42
CA GLN A 113 9.40 -9.44 -10.10
C GLN A 113 9.68 -8.44 -8.97
N THR A 114 8.90 -8.57 -7.90
CA THR A 114 9.13 -7.89 -6.62
C THR A 114 8.92 -8.85 -5.46
N ILE A 115 9.53 -8.53 -4.32
CA ILE A 115 9.30 -9.17 -3.03
C ILE A 115 9.12 -8.08 -1.97
N ASP A 116 8.08 -8.22 -1.16
CA ASP A 116 7.85 -7.29 -0.06
C ASP A 116 7.17 -7.98 1.12
N TYR A 117 7.54 -7.60 2.35
CA TYR A 117 6.96 -8.16 3.57
C TYR A 117 7.12 -7.21 4.75
N PHE A 118 6.18 -7.29 5.69
CA PHE A 118 6.13 -6.34 6.80
C PHE A 118 5.33 -6.86 8.00
N TYR A 119 5.33 -6.07 9.08
CA TYR A 119 4.57 -6.35 10.29
C TYR A 119 3.12 -5.85 10.17
N PRO A 120 2.11 -6.65 10.53
CA PRO A 120 0.71 -6.24 10.49
C PRO A 120 0.47 -4.87 11.13
N SER A 121 -0.11 -3.97 10.34
CA SER A 121 -0.39 -2.58 10.68
C SER A 121 -1.76 -2.41 11.36
N VAL A 122 -2.69 -3.30 11.06
CA VAL A 122 -4.09 -3.23 11.50
C VAL A 122 -4.45 -4.42 12.36
N GLU A 123 -5.45 -4.25 13.22
CA GLU A 123 -5.88 -5.28 14.18
C GLU A 123 -6.76 -6.37 13.55
N ASP A 124 -7.47 -6.05 12.46
CA ASP A 124 -8.26 -7.02 11.70
C ASP A 124 -7.33 -7.89 10.85
N PRO A 125 -7.18 -9.20 11.14
CA PRO A 125 -6.24 -10.04 10.41
C PRO A 125 -6.63 -10.26 8.95
N TYR A 126 -7.93 -10.27 8.64
CA TYR A 126 -8.38 -10.39 7.25
C TYR A 126 -8.00 -9.15 6.44
N GLN A 127 -8.21 -7.95 6.99
CA GLN A 127 -7.77 -6.72 6.34
C GLN A 127 -6.25 -6.62 6.27
N ALA A 128 -5.51 -7.03 7.30
CA ALA A 128 -4.05 -7.08 7.26
C ALA A 128 -3.55 -7.96 6.11
N GLY A 129 -4.17 -9.13 5.88
CA GLY A 129 -3.88 -9.98 4.74
C GLY A 129 -4.16 -9.31 3.39
N LYS A 130 -5.29 -8.60 3.25
CA LYS A 130 -5.57 -7.82 2.03
C LYS A 130 -4.51 -6.75 1.82
N ILE A 131 -4.17 -5.98 2.85
CA ILE A 131 -3.15 -4.92 2.76
C ILE A 131 -1.81 -5.50 2.31
N ALA A 132 -1.38 -6.65 2.88
CA ALA A 132 -0.15 -7.32 2.45
C ALA A 132 -0.16 -7.74 0.98
N CYS A 133 -1.26 -8.28 0.49
CA CYS A 133 -1.38 -8.61 -0.93
C CYS A 133 -1.37 -7.35 -1.81
N ALA A 134 -2.09 -6.29 -1.41
CA ALA A 134 -2.15 -5.03 -2.16
C ALA A 134 -0.76 -4.39 -2.30
N ASN A 135 0.01 -4.48 -1.23
CA ASN A 135 1.38 -4.00 -1.12
C ASN A 135 2.32 -4.73 -2.09
N VAL A 136 2.37 -6.06 -1.99
CA VAL A 136 3.26 -6.89 -2.83
C VAL A 136 2.95 -6.69 -4.32
N LEU A 137 1.68 -6.47 -4.67
CA LEU A 137 1.29 -6.19 -6.05
C LEU A 137 1.55 -4.74 -6.48
N SER A 138 1.78 -3.83 -5.54
CA SER A 138 1.93 -2.39 -5.81
C SER A 138 3.10 -2.11 -6.74
N ASP A 139 4.23 -2.77 -6.54
CA ASP A 139 5.44 -2.50 -7.33
C ASP A 139 5.31 -2.97 -8.78
N LEU A 140 4.60 -4.08 -9.03
CA LEU A 140 4.27 -4.47 -10.41
C LEU A 140 3.43 -3.37 -11.08
N TYR A 141 2.45 -2.84 -10.35
CA TYR A 141 1.62 -1.74 -10.83
C TYR A 141 2.42 -0.43 -11.02
N ALA A 142 3.50 -0.22 -10.26
CA ALA A 142 4.41 0.92 -10.41
C ALA A 142 5.10 0.93 -11.79
N LEU A 143 5.40 -0.25 -12.34
CA LEU A 143 5.93 -0.41 -13.71
C LEU A 143 4.83 -0.52 -14.78
N GLY A 144 3.57 -0.20 -14.46
CA GLY A 144 2.46 -0.30 -15.41
C GLY A 144 2.03 -1.73 -15.73
N VAL A 145 2.59 -2.74 -15.07
CA VAL A 145 2.26 -4.15 -15.31
C VAL A 145 0.91 -4.46 -14.69
N THR A 146 -0.12 -4.62 -15.53
CA THR A 146 -1.51 -4.78 -15.08
C THR A 146 -1.92 -6.22 -14.77
N ARG A 147 -1.00 -7.18 -14.93
CA ARG A 147 -1.22 -8.62 -14.73
C ARG A 147 -0.17 -9.19 -13.78
N CYS A 148 -0.55 -10.17 -12.98
CA CYS A 148 0.40 -10.92 -12.14
C CYS A 148 0.21 -12.40 -12.43
N ASP A 149 1.22 -13.06 -12.98
CA ASP A 149 1.13 -14.47 -13.36
C ASP A 149 1.14 -15.38 -12.14
N ASN A 150 1.91 -15.02 -11.11
CA ASN A 150 2.08 -15.85 -9.93
C ASN A 150 2.40 -15.02 -8.68
N MET A 151 1.83 -15.44 -7.54
CA MET A 151 2.26 -14.98 -6.22
C MET A 151 2.76 -16.13 -5.35
N LEU A 152 3.79 -15.84 -4.55
CA LEU A 152 4.23 -16.70 -3.43
C LEU A 152 4.03 -15.93 -2.13
N MET A 153 3.55 -16.59 -1.08
CA MET A 153 3.34 -15.96 0.23
C MET A 153 4.59 -16.10 1.12
N VAL A 154 4.99 -15.02 1.76
CA VAL A 154 6.04 -15.02 2.78
C VAL A 154 5.40 -14.64 4.11
N MET A 155 5.46 -15.55 5.08
CA MET A 155 4.80 -15.37 6.36
C MET A 155 5.68 -15.79 7.53
N ALA A 156 5.64 -15.01 8.61
CA ALA A 156 6.14 -15.42 9.89
C ALA A 156 5.00 -15.37 10.92
N VAL A 157 4.80 -16.47 11.64
CA VAL A 157 3.79 -16.58 12.69
C VAL A 157 4.44 -16.25 14.03
N SER A 158 3.80 -15.35 14.79
CA SER A 158 4.35 -14.91 16.07
C SER A 158 4.43 -16.08 17.07
N THR A 159 5.60 -16.27 17.69
CA THR A 159 5.78 -17.23 18.80
C THR A 159 5.04 -16.82 20.07
N LYS A 160 4.52 -15.58 20.12
CA LYS A 160 3.77 -15.06 21.26
C LYS A 160 2.26 -15.31 21.17
N LEU A 161 1.77 -15.80 20.02
CA LEU A 161 0.39 -16.25 19.88
C LEU A 161 0.26 -17.66 20.46
N THR A 162 -0.76 -17.87 21.29
CA THR A 162 -1.18 -19.22 21.68
C THR A 162 -1.69 -19.98 20.46
N GLU A 163 -1.73 -21.31 20.52
CA GLU A 163 -2.23 -22.16 19.44
C GLU A 163 -3.66 -21.77 19.02
N LYS A 164 -4.56 -21.60 19.99
CA LYS A 164 -5.94 -21.15 19.73
C LYS A 164 -6.03 -19.82 18.99
N GLN A 165 -5.14 -18.89 19.31
CA GLN A 165 -5.10 -17.60 18.61
C GLN A 165 -4.54 -17.74 17.20
N ARG A 166 -3.51 -18.59 17.02
CA ARG A 166 -2.93 -18.88 15.72
C ARG A 166 -3.96 -19.49 14.77
N ASP A 167 -4.77 -20.43 15.27
CA ASP A 167 -5.82 -21.12 14.50
C ASP A 167 -6.94 -20.19 14.04
N ILE A 168 -7.04 -18.98 14.61
CA ILE A 168 -8.00 -17.96 14.19
C ILE A 168 -7.32 -16.91 13.31
N VAL A 169 -6.22 -16.35 13.78
CA VAL A 169 -5.55 -15.19 13.15
C VAL A 169 -4.90 -15.58 11.82
N VAL A 170 -4.20 -16.72 11.76
CA VAL A 170 -3.46 -17.13 10.55
C VAL A 170 -4.40 -17.45 9.38
N PRO A 171 -5.49 -18.23 9.55
CA PRO A 171 -6.43 -18.46 8.46
C PRO A 171 -7.08 -17.18 7.93
N LEU A 172 -7.36 -16.20 8.80
CA LEU A 172 -7.91 -14.91 8.39
C LEU A 172 -6.91 -14.09 7.55
N LEU A 173 -5.63 -14.04 7.95
CA LEU A 173 -4.56 -13.41 7.16
C LEU A 173 -4.45 -14.04 5.77
N ILE A 174 -4.37 -15.37 5.71
CA ILE A 174 -4.28 -16.12 4.45
C ILE A 174 -5.52 -15.87 3.59
N LYS A 175 -6.72 -15.87 4.19
CA LYS A 175 -7.97 -15.58 3.47
C LYS A 175 -7.97 -14.17 2.89
N GLY A 176 -7.47 -13.18 3.63
CA GLY A 176 -7.33 -11.81 3.14
C GLY A 176 -6.42 -11.72 1.91
N ILE A 177 -5.25 -12.35 1.97
CA ILE A 177 -4.32 -12.43 0.84
C ILE A 177 -4.98 -13.11 -0.35
N LYS A 178 -5.59 -14.28 -0.13
CA LYS A 178 -6.25 -15.09 -1.17
C LYS A 178 -7.33 -14.29 -1.89
N ASP A 179 -8.25 -13.69 -1.15
CA ASP A 179 -9.40 -12.98 -1.73
C ASP A 179 -8.94 -11.77 -2.55
N LEU A 180 -7.92 -11.03 -2.08
CA LEU A 180 -7.40 -9.90 -2.84
C LEU A 180 -6.57 -10.32 -4.06
N ALA A 181 -5.79 -11.41 -3.97
CA ALA A 181 -5.08 -11.99 -5.10
C ALA A 181 -6.07 -12.43 -6.20
N GLU A 182 -7.16 -13.10 -5.83
CA GLU A 182 -8.25 -13.45 -6.74
C GLU A 182 -8.88 -12.20 -7.38
N GLN A 183 -9.11 -11.14 -6.60
CA GLN A 183 -9.59 -9.85 -7.11
C GLN A 183 -8.61 -9.20 -8.10
N ALA A 184 -7.30 -9.38 -7.90
CA ALA A 184 -6.25 -8.91 -8.80
C ALA A 184 -6.10 -9.80 -10.06
N GLY A 185 -6.84 -10.91 -10.16
CA GLY A 185 -6.74 -11.86 -11.27
C GLY A 185 -5.53 -12.79 -11.19
N THR A 186 -4.96 -12.97 -9.99
CA THR A 186 -3.81 -13.85 -9.75
C THR A 186 -4.11 -14.86 -8.64
N LYS A 187 -3.16 -15.74 -8.33
CA LYS A 187 -3.28 -16.76 -7.29
C LYS A 187 -1.98 -16.89 -6.52
N VAL A 188 -2.13 -17.21 -5.23
CA VAL A 188 -1.01 -17.68 -4.41
C VAL A 188 -0.85 -19.18 -4.65
N THR A 189 0.29 -19.61 -5.18
CA THR A 189 0.54 -21.02 -5.54
C THR A 189 1.52 -21.73 -4.61
N GLY A 190 2.14 -21.00 -3.69
CA GLY A 190 3.09 -21.52 -2.75
C GLY A 190 3.54 -20.44 -1.79
N GLY A 191 4.56 -20.76 -0.98
CA GLY A 191 5.10 -19.80 -0.03
C GLY A 191 5.95 -20.47 1.04
N GLN A 192 6.45 -19.64 1.96
CA GLN A 192 7.21 -20.06 3.12
C GLN A 192 6.56 -19.50 4.38
N THR A 193 6.40 -20.35 5.39
CA THR A 193 5.94 -19.95 6.71
C THR A 193 6.96 -20.36 7.77
N VAL A 194 7.36 -19.41 8.62
CA VAL A 194 8.29 -19.65 9.73
C VAL A 194 7.70 -19.19 11.06
N LEU A 195 8.28 -19.65 12.18
CA LEU A 195 8.02 -19.05 13.48
C LEU A 195 9.00 -17.90 13.72
N ASN A 196 8.49 -16.78 14.24
CA ASN A 196 9.31 -15.62 14.58
C ASN A 196 8.70 -14.91 15.79
N PRO A 197 9.45 -14.18 16.66
CA PRO A 197 8.81 -13.48 17.78
C PRO A 197 7.82 -12.39 17.33
N TRP A 198 7.96 -11.93 16.09
CA TRP A 198 7.13 -10.91 15.46
C TRP A 198 6.47 -11.46 14.20
N PRO A 199 5.16 -11.26 14.01
CA PRO A 199 4.47 -11.75 12.83
C PRO A 199 4.87 -10.91 11.62
N MET A 200 5.10 -11.58 10.50
CA MET A 200 5.42 -10.94 9.23
C MET A 200 4.47 -11.49 8.17
N ILE A 201 4.03 -10.62 7.27
CA ILE A 201 3.16 -10.99 6.15
C ILE A 201 3.61 -10.25 4.90
N GLY A 202 3.55 -10.93 3.77
CA GLY A 202 4.02 -10.42 2.50
C GLY A 202 4.09 -11.52 1.45
N GLY A 203 4.93 -11.31 0.46
CA GLY A 203 5.04 -12.25 -0.65
C GLY A 203 5.94 -11.77 -1.78
N VAL A 204 5.94 -12.59 -2.82
CA VAL A 204 6.57 -12.32 -4.10
C VAL A 204 5.46 -12.19 -5.13
N ALA A 205 5.54 -11.19 -6.00
CA ALA A 205 4.69 -11.11 -7.18
C ALA A 205 5.58 -11.17 -8.43
N SER A 206 5.13 -11.93 -9.44
CA SER A 206 5.91 -12.13 -10.65
C SER A 206 5.02 -12.10 -11.88
N SER A 207 5.53 -11.50 -12.95
CA SER A 207 4.90 -11.58 -14.26
C SER A 207 5.93 -11.63 -15.38
N VAL A 208 5.62 -12.40 -16.42
CA VAL A 208 6.33 -12.38 -17.69
C VAL A 208 5.60 -11.41 -18.61
N CYS A 209 6.28 -10.34 -18.98
CA CYS A 209 5.73 -9.20 -19.69
C CYS A 209 6.44 -9.00 -21.02
N LYS A 210 5.70 -8.55 -22.04
CA LYS A 210 6.32 -7.93 -23.21
C LYS A 210 6.82 -6.54 -22.85
N GLU A 211 7.79 -6.06 -23.60
CA GLU A 211 8.30 -4.68 -23.46
C GLU A 211 7.18 -3.63 -23.46
N SER A 212 6.17 -3.77 -24.33
CA SER A 212 5.03 -2.84 -24.41
C SER A 212 4.12 -2.81 -23.17
N GLU A 213 4.23 -3.80 -22.28
CA GLU A 213 3.43 -3.88 -21.04
C GLU A 213 4.13 -3.20 -19.86
N ILE A 214 5.41 -2.86 -20.02
CA ILE A 214 6.27 -2.26 -19.00
C ILE A 214 6.41 -0.76 -19.29
N ILE A 215 6.28 0.05 -18.26
CA ILE A 215 6.54 1.49 -18.32
C ILE A 215 7.77 1.77 -17.47
N SER A 216 8.86 2.11 -18.14
CA SER A 216 10.12 2.44 -17.47
C SER A 216 9.96 3.70 -16.60
N PRO A 217 10.53 3.72 -15.39
CA PRO A 217 10.30 4.80 -14.44
C PRO A 217 11.12 6.07 -14.74
N ASP A 218 11.93 6.09 -15.80
CA ASP A 218 13.05 7.02 -16.01
C ASP A 218 12.86 8.04 -17.16
N ASN A 219 11.66 8.13 -17.74
CA ASN A 219 11.41 8.96 -18.92
C ASN A 219 10.78 10.34 -18.64
N ALA A 220 11.01 10.91 -17.45
CA ALA A 220 10.35 12.16 -17.03
C ALA A 220 10.81 13.34 -17.88
N GLN A 221 9.88 14.26 -18.12
CA GLN A 221 10.12 15.39 -19.01
C GLN A 221 9.64 16.70 -18.36
N PRO A 222 10.34 17.83 -18.62
CA PRO A 222 9.81 19.14 -18.27
C PRO A 222 8.42 19.33 -18.88
N GLY A 223 7.44 19.69 -18.06
CA GLY A 223 6.05 19.82 -18.48
C GLY A 223 5.12 18.70 -17.98
N ASP A 224 5.67 17.62 -17.44
CA ASP A 224 4.88 16.54 -16.82
C ASP A 224 4.27 16.91 -15.47
N VAL A 225 3.01 16.51 -15.24
CA VAL A 225 2.34 16.74 -13.95
C VAL A 225 2.43 15.52 -13.03
N LEU A 226 2.60 15.78 -11.74
CA LEU A 226 2.62 14.77 -10.69
C LEU A 226 1.18 14.46 -10.24
N VAL A 227 0.82 13.19 -10.19
CA VAL A 227 -0.53 12.69 -9.87
C VAL A 227 -0.41 11.64 -8.77
N LEU A 228 -1.04 11.91 -7.63
CA LEU A 228 -1.12 10.96 -6.52
C LEU A 228 -2.53 10.35 -6.49
N THR A 229 -2.59 9.02 -6.48
CA THR A 229 -3.88 8.29 -6.63
C THR A 229 -4.54 7.90 -5.31
N LYS A 230 -3.82 7.98 -4.18
CA LYS A 230 -4.33 7.75 -2.82
C LYS A 230 -3.99 8.94 -1.90
N PRO A 231 -4.76 9.20 -0.83
CA PRO A 231 -4.48 10.28 0.13
C PRO A 231 -3.53 9.86 1.27
N LEU A 232 -2.52 10.68 1.57
CA LEU A 232 -1.48 10.46 2.58
C LEU A 232 -2.02 10.42 4.02
N GLY A 233 -1.19 9.97 4.97
CA GLY A 233 -1.46 10.03 6.41
C GLY A 233 -1.89 8.70 7.02
N THR A 234 -1.60 7.59 6.36
CA THR A 234 -2.01 6.24 6.80
C THR A 234 -1.34 5.81 8.11
N GLN A 235 -0.05 6.11 8.28
CA GLN A 235 0.66 5.88 9.56
C GLN A 235 0.00 6.61 10.73
N VAL A 236 -0.39 7.87 10.54
CA VAL A 236 -1.03 8.66 11.59
C VAL A 236 -2.39 8.08 11.94
N ALA A 237 -3.17 7.67 10.93
CA ALA A 237 -4.48 7.07 11.12
C ALA A 237 -4.41 5.78 11.95
N VAL A 238 -3.47 4.89 11.64
CA VAL A 238 -3.24 3.65 12.38
C VAL A 238 -2.75 3.94 13.80
N ASN A 239 -1.77 4.83 13.96
CA ASN A 239 -1.22 5.15 15.27
C ASN A 239 -2.25 5.84 16.17
N ALA A 240 -3.09 6.70 15.61
CA ALA A 240 -4.18 7.33 16.33
C ALA A 240 -5.18 6.31 16.88
N HIS A 241 -5.45 5.24 16.14
CA HIS A 241 -6.28 4.14 16.62
C HIS A 241 -5.64 3.44 17.82
N GLN A 242 -4.35 3.09 17.74
CA GLN A 242 -3.61 2.47 18.84
C GLN A 242 -3.48 3.38 20.08
N TRP A 243 -3.48 4.69 19.88
CA TRP A 243 -3.44 5.66 20.97
C TRP A 243 -4.70 5.66 21.83
N LEU A 244 -5.83 5.15 21.33
CA LEU A 244 -7.07 5.02 22.10
C LEU A 244 -6.87 4.15 23.35
N GLU A 245 -5.94 3.21 23.29
CA GLU A 245 -5.63 2.29 24.38
C GLU A 245 -4.60 2.86 25.38
N LYS A 246 -4.03 4.03 25.08
CA LYS A 246 -3.05 4.72 25.91
C LYS A 246 -3.72 5.90 26.63
N PRO A 247 -3.99 5.82 27.95
CA PRO A 247 -4.77 6.83 28.67
C PRO A 247 -4.28 8.27 28.47
N GLU A 248 -2.97 8.48 28.47
CA GLU A 248 -2.36 9.81 28.26
C GLU A 248 -2.61 10.36 26.85
N ARG A 249 -2.50 9.51 25.82
CA ARG A 249 -2.75 9.91 24.43
C ARG A 249 -4.23 10.10 24.18
N ARG A 250 -5.08 9.27 24.77
CA ARG A 250 -6.53 9.44 24.71
C ARG A 250 -6.96 10.77 25.32
N ALA A 251 -6.44 11.13 26.49
CA ALA A 251 -6.70 12.42 27.13
C ALA A 251 -6.28 13.61 26.25
N GLN A 252 -5.18 13.50 25.49
CA GLN A 252 -4.78 14.53 24.51
C GLN A 252 -5.79 14.70 23.38
N LEU A 253 -6.30 13.59 22.83
CA LEU A 253 -7.32 13.59 21.78
C LEU A 253 -8.64 14.21 22.29
N ASP A 254 -9.06 13.82 23.49
CA ASP A 254 -10.27 14.34 24.12
C ASP A 254 -10.16 15.84 24.40
N LYS A 255 -9.01 16.32 24.90
CA LYS A 255 -8.72 17.76 25.09
C LYS A 255 -8.76 18.55 23.78
N ALA A 256 -8.38 17.92 22.67
CA ALA A 256 -8.45 18.52 21.34
C ALA A 256 -9.85 18.43 20.69
N GLY A 257 -10.83 17.88 21.38
CA GLY A 257 -12.20 17.70 20.87
C GLY A 257 -12.32 16.62 19.79
N ILE A 258 -11.35 15.69 19.71
CA ILE A 258 -11.36 14.60 18.72
C ILE A 258 -12.00 13.37 19.37
N SER A 259 -13.18 13.00 18.87
CA SER A 259 -13.92 11.85 19.39
C SER A 259 -13.29 10.51 18.99
N GLU A 260 -13.61 9.44 19.72
CA GLU A 260 -13.25 8.07 19.34
C GLU A 260 -13.79 7.67 17.97
N GLU A 261 -15.01 8.12 17.66
CA GLU A 261 -15.65 7.83 16.40
C GLU A 261 -14.87 8.47 15.23
N ASP A 262 -14.33 9.67 15.43
CA ASP A 262 -13.49 10.33 14.46
C ASP A 262 -12.20 9.55 14.20
N VAL A 263 -11.53 9.10 15.26
CA VAL A 263 -10.33 8.27 15.15
C VAL A 263 -10.63 6.98 14.40
N ARG A 264 -11.71 6.27 14.76
CA ARG A 264 -12.13 5.04 14.09
C ARG A 264 -12.44 5.28 12.62
N ARG A 265 -13.15 6.37 12.28
CA ARG A 265 -13.47 6.72 10.89
C ARG A 265 -12.21 6.94 10.06
N VAL A 266 -11.22 7.64 10.61
CA VAL A 266 -9.93 7.86 9.98
C VAL A 266 -9.16 6.55 9.81
N TYR A 267 -9.18 5.68 10.81
CA TYR A 267 -8.59 4.34 10.77
C TYR A 267 -9.21 3.46 9.67
N PHE A 268 -10.53 3.31 9.63
CA PHE A 268 -11.21 2.56 8.58
C PHE A 268 -10.94 3.14 7.19
N ARG A 269 -10.91 4.48 7.06
CA ARG A 269 -10.56 5.13 5.80
C ARG A 269 -9.14 4.81 5.36
N ALA A 270 -8.19 4.79 6.29
CA ALA A 270 -6.85 4.33 6.00
C ALA A 270 -6.88 2.88 5.52
N MET A 271 -7.46 1.95 6.28
CA MET A 271 -7.56 0.54 5.89
C MET A 271 -8.13 0.34 4.47
N ASP A 272 -9.21 1.04 4.11
CA ASP A 272 -9.77 1.00 2.75
C ASP A 272 -8.78 1.48 1.68
N CYS A 273 -8.01 2.54 1.98
CA CYS A 273 -6.96 3.01 1.07
C CYS A 273 -5.82 1.99 0.94
N MET A 274 -5.41 1.37 2.05
CA MET A 274 -4.31 0.42 2.07
C MET A 274 -4.66 -0.88 1.34
N ALA A 275 -5.88 -1.40 1.54
CA ALA A 275 -6.35 -2.63 0.89
C ALA A 275 -6.73 -2.47 -0.59
N ARG A 276 -6.68 -1.25 -1.15
CA ARG A 276 -7.05 -0.97 -2.54
C ARG A 276 -5.87 -1.22 -3.49
N LEU A 277 -6.06 -2.10 -4.47
CA LEU A 277 -5.09 -2.36 -5.54
C LEU A 277 -4.77 -1.11 -6.36
N ASN A 278 -3.50 -0.95 -6.74
CA ASN A 278 -3.05 0.09 -7.68
C ASN A 278 -3.29 -0.28 -9.16
N LEU A 279 -3.95 -1.40 -9.44
CA LEU A 279 -4.30 -1.90 -10.78
C LEU A 279 -4.97 -0.85 -11.68
N THR A 280 -5.88 -0.04 -11.15
CA THR A 280 -6.51 1.03 -11.95
C THR A 280 -5.52 2.12 -12.30
N GLY A 281 -4.58 2.44 -11.39
CA GLY A 281 -3.47 3.36 -11.65
C GLY A 281 -2.61 2.85 -12.80
N ALA A 282 -2.15 1.60 -12.73
CA ALA A 282 -1.38 0.95 -13.80
C ALA A 282 -2.06 1.01 -15.17
N ARG A 283 -3.37 0.71 -15.23
CA ARG A 283 -4.15 0.84 -16.48
C ARG A 283 -4.21 2.27 -17.02
N LEU A 284 -4.33 3.25 -16.13
CA LEU A 284 -4.34 4.66 -16.52
C LEU A 284 -2.97 5.13 -17.03
N MET A 285 -1.87 4.54 -16.56
CA MET A 285 -0.52 4.83 -17.08
C MET A 285 -0.45 4.60 -18.59
N HIS A 286 -0.87 3.41 -19.03
CA HIS A 286 -0.90 3.01 -20.43
C HIS A 286 -1.84 3.89 -21.23
N LYS A 287 -3.06 4.10 -20.73
CA LYS A 287 -4.07 4.92 -21.40
C LYS A 287 -3.61 6.34 -21.69
N HIS A 288 -2.82 6.93 -20.79
CA HIS A 288 -2.41 8.31 -20.88
C HIS A 288 -0.91 8.48 -21.18
N SER A 289 -0.24 7.42 -21.65
CA SER A 289 1.18 7.45 -22.04
C SER A 289 2.05 8.11 -20.97
N CYS A 290 1.88 7.66 -19.73
CA CYS A 290 2.74 8.04 -18.62
C CYS A 290 4.21 7.76 -18.95
N HIS A 291 5.13 8.65 -18.56
CA HIS A 291 6.55 8.42 -18.79
C HIS A 291 7.27 7.77 -17.59
N GLY A 292 6.58 7.57 -16.47
CA GLY A 292 7.11 6.86 -15.31
C GLY A 292 6.23 6.99 -14.07
N ALA A 293 6.39 6.05 -13.17
CA ALA A 293 5.75 6.06 -11.87
C ALA A 293 6.65 5.43 -10.82
N THR A 294 6.26 5.64 -9.58
CA THR A 294 6.71 4.88 -8.41
C THR A 294 5.54 4.76 -7.47
N ASP A 295 5.59 3.82 -6.53
CA ASP A 295 4.64 3.81 -5.43
C ASP A 295 5.22 4.54 -4.20
N VAL A 296 4.36 5.02 -3.30
CA VAL A 296 4.82 5.66 -2.05
C VAL A 296 4.57 4.73 -0.90
N THR A 297 5.65 4.42 -0.19
CA THR A 297 5.71 3.38 0.83
C THR A 297 6.35 3.93 2.13
N GLY A 298 7.22 3.21 2.83
CA GLY A 298 7.73 3.66 4.12
C GLY A 298 8.68 4.85 4.09
N PHE A 299 9.26 5.22 2.93
CA PHE A 299 10.09 6.44 2.84
C PHE A 299 9.28 7.73 2.77
N GLY A 300 7.96 7.64 2.62
CA GLY A 300 7.05 8.77 2.46
C GLY A 300 7.19 9.46 1.09
N LEU A 301 6.24 10.35 0.79
CA LEU A 301 6.09 10.96 -0.54
C LEU A 301 7.39 11.59 -1.06
N LEU A 302 8.08 12.36 -0.23
CA LEU A 302 9.27 13.08 -0.64
C LEU A 302 10.46 12.12 -0.83
N GLY A 303 10.56 11.06 -0.03
CA GLY A 303 11.59 10.03 -0.20
C GLY A 303 11.47 9.31 -1.55
N HIS A 304 10.27 8.82 -1.88
CA HIS A 304 10.02 8.17 -3.17
C HIS A 304 10.14 9.15 -4.35
N ALA A 305 9.65 10.39 -4.20
CA ALA A 305 9.83 11.40 -5.23
C ALA A 305 11.32 11.71 -5.49
N GLN A 306 12.16 11.74 -4.45
CA GLN A 306 13.60 11.93 -4.57
C GLN A 306 14.28 10.75 -5.28
N ASN A 307 13.94 9.51 -4.91
CA ASN A 307 14.45 8.32 -5.61
C ASN A 307 14.05 8.34 -7.09
N LEU A 308 12.79 8.69 -7.39
CA LEU A 308 12.32 8.77 -8.76
C LEU A 308 13.07 9.85 -9.54
N VAL A 309 13.30 11.06 -8.99
CA VAL A 309 14.10 12.09 -9.67
C VAL A 309 15.51 11.60 -10.01
N GLN A 310 16.14 10.82 -9.13
CA GLN A 310 17.52 10.35 -9.32
C GLN A 310 17.70 9.39 -10.49
N VAL A 311 16.65 8.67 -10.90
CA VAL A 311 16.73 7.70 -11.99
C VAL A 311 16.38 8.29 -13.35
N GLN A 312 15.95 9.56 -13.43
CA GLN A 312 15.50 10.16 -14.68
C GLN A 312 16.66 10.35 -15.66
N GLN A 313 16.45 9.98 -16.93
CA GLN A 313 17.44 10.17 -18.00
C GLN A 313 17.62 11.65 -18.38
N ARG A 314 16.59 12.47 -18.14
CA ARG A 314 16.60 13.91 -18.42
C ARG A 314 16.81 14.69 -17.13
N SER A 315 17.46 15.85 -17.23
CA SER A 315 17.57 16.78 -16.11
C SER A 315 16.19 17.37 -15.79
N VAL A 316 15.55 16.87 -14.74
CA VAL A 316 14.25 17.30 -14.26
C VAL A 316 14.26 17.53 -12.75
N GLY A 317 13.38 18.41 -12.27
CA GLY A 317 13.14 18.62 -10.85
C GLY A 317 11.65 18.51 -10.56
N PHE A 318 11.30 17.81 -9.48
CA PHE A 318 9.91 17.64 -9.06
C PHE A 318 9.54 18.68 -7.99
N VAL A 319 8.43 19.39 -8.20
CA VAL A 319 7.90 20.36 -7.23
C VAL A 319 6.47 19.98 -6.85
N ILE A 320 6.32 19.52 -5.62
CA ILE A 320 5.05 19.08 -5.02
C ILE A 320 4.35 20.31 -4.42
N HIS A 321 3.17 20.66 -4.95
CA HIS A 321 2.45 21.87 -4.53
C HIS A 321 1.33 21.62 -3.51
N THR A 322 0.73 20.43 -3.56
CA THR A 322 -0.43 20.10 -2.72
C THR A 322 -0.35 18.66 -2.26
N LEU A 323 -0.61 18.44 -0.97
CA LEU A 323 -0.61 17.13 -0.35
C LEU A 323 -2.05 16.69 -0.07
N PRO A 324 -2.61 15.71 -0.80
CA PRO A 324 -3.91 15.17 -0.44
C PRO A 324 -3.71 14.27 0.77
N ILE A 325 -4.32 14.63 1.90
CA ILE A 325 -4.18 13.93 3.18
C ILE A 325 -5.56 13.41 3.60
N ILE A 326 -5.63 12.25 4.24
CA ILE A 326 -6.86 11.72 4.83
C ILE A 326 -7.46 12.79 5.77
N ALA A 327 -8.74 13.08 5.60
CA ALA A 327 -9.44 14.10 6.39
C ALA A 327 -9.23 13.85 7.89
N LYS A 328 -9.11 14.93 8.67
CA LYS A 328 -8.82 14.93 10.12
C LYS A 328 -7.43 14.45 10.56
N VAL A 329 -6.61 13.83 9.70
CA VAL A 329 -5.21 13.51 10.04
C VAL A 329 -4.39 14.74 10.48
N PRO A 330 -4.47 15.91 9.81
CA PRO A 330 -3.77 17.11 10.30
C PRO A 330 -4.19 17.55 11.70
N ALA A 331 -5.47 17.38 12.05
CA ALA A 331 -5.97 17.67 13.40
C ALA A 331 -5.43 16.68 14.44
N LEU A 332 -5.32 15.38 14.09
CA LEU A 332 -4.70 14.36 14.95
C LEU A 332 -3.22 14.66 15.25
N LEU A 333 -2.47 15.15 14.26
CA LEU A 333 -1.09 15.57 14.44
C LEU A 333 -0.99 16.78 15.39
N ALA A 334 -1.82 17.81 15.14
CA ALA A 334 -1.86 19.00 15.97
C ALA A 334 -2.23 18.69 17.43
N ALA A 335 -3.20 17.80 17.65
CA ALA A 335 -3.67 17.41 18.98
C ALA A 335 -2.60 16.70 19.82
N THR A 336 -1.73 15.91 19.18
CA THR A 336 -0.80 15.02 19.89
C THR A 336 0.63 15.54 19.96
N GLY A 337 0.91 16.68 19.31
CA GLY A 337 2.26 17.21 19.15
C GLY A 337 3.20 16.29 18.38
N THR A 338 2.67 15.23 17.76
CA THR A 338 3.45 14.25 17.02
C THR A 338 3.53 14.72 15.57
N SER A 339 4.73 14.77 15.00
CA SER A 339 4.90 15.23 13.61
C SER A 339 4.74 14.09 12.59
N PHE A 340 5.28 12.90 12.90
CA PHE A 340 5.54 11.82 11.93
C PHE A 340 6.22 12.27 10.63
N LYS A 341 6.71 13.51 10.58
CA LYS A 341 7.21 14.18 9.39
C LYS A 341 6.22 14.20 8.21
N LEU A 342 4.90 14.11 8.46
CA LEU A 342 3.89 14.04 7.39
C LEU A 342 3.86 15.32 6.54
N MET A 343 3.85 16.48 7.19
CA MET A 343 3.82 17.78 6.50
C MET A 343 5.14 18.07 5.76
N GLN A 344 6.22 17.39 6.14
CA GLN A 344 7.52 17.42 5.45
C GLN A 344 7.61 16.39 4.31
N GLY A 345 6.59 15.54 4.13
CA GLY A 345 6.55 14.50 3.10
C GLY A 345 7.35 13.24 3.42
N TYR A 346 7.83 13.06 4.66
CA TYR A 346 8.65 11.91 5.08
C TYR A 346 7.91 10.96 6.03
N SER A 347 6.60 11.13 6.21
CA SER A 347 5.83 10.14 6.95
C SER A 347 5.78 8.85 6.15
N ALA A 348 6.11 7.75 6.80
CA ALA A 348 5.85 6.42 6.27
C ALA A 348 4.39 6.32 5.86
N GLU A 349 4.19 5.70 4.71
CA GLU A 349 2.91 5.61 4.08
C GLU A 349 2.35 4.20 4.04
N THR A 350 2.78 3.33 4.97
CA THR A 350 1.94 2.39 5.76
C THR A 350 2.78 2.00 7.01
N SER A 351 2.14 1.49 8.06
CA SER A 351 2.67 1.60 9.42
C SER A 351 3.57 0.47 9.93
N GLY A 352 4.75 0.86 10.40
CA GLY A 352 5.52 0.18 11.45
C GLY A 352 5.78 1.12 12.63
N GLU A 353 6.53 0.68 13.63
CA GLU A 353 7.29 1.64 14.45
C GLU A 353 8.30 2.40 13.56
N PRO A 354 8.99 3.48 14.00
CA PRO A 354 9.81 4.35 13.14
C PRO A 354 10.96 3.69 12.35
N LEU A 355 11.03 2.36 12.34
CA LEU A 355 12.14 1.55 11.91
C LEU A 355 11.70 0.32 11.11
N THR A 356 10.54 0.30 10.44
CA THR A 356 10.26 -0.76 9.45
C THR A 356 9.56 -0.14 8.23
N ASP A 357 10.34 0.09 7.17
CA ASP A 357 10.10 1.03 6.05
C ASP A 357 9.41 0.43 4.81
N ASN A 358 8.82 -0.76 4.87
CA ASN A 358 8.36 -1.43 3.64
C ASN A 358 6.87 -1.68 3.64
N GLN A 359 6.08 -0.63 3.46
CA GLN A 359 4.68 -0.83 3.13
C GLN A 359 4.14 0.23 2.16
N SER A 360 3.75 -0.19 0.97
CA SER A 360 3.17 0.52 -0.16
C SER A 360 1.68 0.77 -0.05
N ASN A 361 1.30 2.06 -0.12
CA ASN A 361 -0.10 2.43 -0.22
C ASN A 361 -0.40 3.38 -1.36
N PHE A 362 0.55 4.08 -1.95
CA PHE A 362 0.23 5.12 -2.91
C PHE A 362 0.83 4.83 -4.24
N PHE A 363 0.19 5.30 -5.29
CA PHE A 363 0.76 5.23 -6.62
C PHE A 363 0.94 6.66 -7.12
N PHE A 364 2.19 7.02 -7.37
CA PHE A 364 2.67 8.31 -7.81
C PHE A 364 2.98 8.23 -9.30
N LEU A 365 2.07 8.77 -10.08
CA LEU A 365 2.14 8.82 -11.53
C LEU A 365 2.66 10.19 -11.93
N TYR A 366 3.39 10.27 -13.04
CA TYR A 366 3.39 11.52 -13.78
C TYR A 366 3.02 11.30 -15.24
N CYS A 367 2.24 12.21 -15.77
CA CYS A 367 1.57 11.99 -17.03
C CYS A 367 1.47 13.29 -17.82
N ARG A 368 1.63 13.20 -19.13
CA ARG A 368 1.25 14.25 -20.07
C ARG A 368 -0.27 14.31 -20.14
N ILE A 369 -0.92 14.88 -19.13
CA ILE A 369 -2.31 15.27 -19.27
C ILE A 369 -2.31 16.72 -19.75
N PRO A 370 -2.67 17.02 -21.02
CA PRO A 370 -2.87 18.40 -21.42
C PRO A 370 -3.86 19.02 -20.44
N PHE A 371 -3.57 20.23 -19.96
CA PHE A 371 -4.36 20.92 -18.93
C PHE A 371 -5.85 21.02 -19.28
N SER A 372 -6.21 20.86 -20.56
CA SER A 372 -7.58 20.80 -21.08
C SER A 372 -8.35 19.52 -20.74
N CYS A 373 -7.70 18.46 -20.22
CA CYS A 373 -8.30 17.16 -19.92
C CYS A 373 -8.49 16.88 -18.41
N LEU A 374 -8.07 17.78 -17.53
CA LEU A 374 -8.26 17.75 -16.07
C LEU A 374 -9.21 18.86 -15.65
#